data_AF-A0AAD3SW01-F1
#
_entry.id   AF-A0AAD3SW01-F1
#
_cell.length_a   1.000
_cell.length_b   1.000
_cell.length_c   1.000
_cell.angle_alpha   90.00
_cell.angle_beta   90.00
_cell.angle_gamma   90.00
#
_symmetry.space_group_name_H-M   'P 1'
#
loop_
_entity.id
_entity.type
_entity.pdbx_description
1 polymer ?
#
loop_
_entity_poly.entity_id
_entity_poly.type
_entity_poly.pdbx_seq_one_letter_code
_entity_poly.pdbx_strand_id
1 'polypeptide(L)'
;MVKMGVELVPTYVAVLLAMASIVAFATDPTQLQDFCVGVNNPVEGVFVNGLFCTNPAQVTADHFLFKGLNIAGNTNNKQGSNVTLVNAAKLPGLNTLGISIARIDFAPYGLNPPHTHPRATEILTVIEGTLYVGFVTSNSANGTNQLFAKVLNQGDVFVFPQGLIHFQLNIGETAAVSISGLAAKTRGVEHRR
;
A
#
# COMPACT_ATOMS: atom_id res chain seq x y z
N MET A 1 -29.90 33.55 -41.38
CA MET A 1 -30.27 33.21 -39.99
C MET A 1 -29.93 31.74 -39.77
N VAL A 2 -28.71 31.44 -39.29
CA VAL A 2 -28.32 30.06 -38.98
C VAL A 2 -28.77 29.77 -37.55
N LYS A 3 -29.65 28.78 -37.37
CA LYS A 3 -30.05 28.24 -36.06
C LYS A 3 -28.83 27.53 -35.45
N MET A 4 -28.03 28.26 -34.68
CA MET A 4 -26.78 27.74 -34.08
C MET A 4 -26.89 27.49 -32.56
N GLY A 5 -28.10 27.34 -32.02
CA GLY A 5 -28.33 27.40 -30.57
C GLY A 5 -28.76 26.09 -29.87
N VAL A 6 -29.19 25.05 -30.59
CA VAL A 6 -29.91 23.92 -29.96
C VAL A 6 -29.11 22.61 -29.93
N GLU A 7 -28.19 22.38 -30.88
CA GLU A 7 -27.39 21.14 -30.93
C GLU A 7 -26.14 21.16 -30.03
N LEU A 8 -25.67 22.34 -29.62
CA LEU A 8 -24.51 22.46 -28.73
C LEU A 8 -24.83 22.01 -27.29
N VAL A 9 -26.04 22.29 -26.80
CA VAL A 9 -26.46 21.98 -25.42
C VAL A 9 -26.40 20.48 -25.08
N PRO A 10 -26.98 19.55 -25.86
CA PRO A 10 -26.90 18.12 -25.56
C PRO A 10 -25.47 17.59 -25.64
N THR A 11 -24.64 18.15 -26.52
CA THR A 11 -23.22 17.77 -26.67
C THR A 11 -22.41 18.18 -25.44
N TYR A 12 -22.60 19.40 -24.91
CA TYR A 12 -21.96 19.85 -23.67
C TYR A 12 -22.41 19.03 -22.45
N VAL A 13 -23.70 18.70 -22.36
CA VAL A 13 -24.24 17.85 -21.29
C VAL A 13 -23.65 16.43 -21.37
N ALA A 14 -23.54 15.86 -22.57
CA ALA A 14 -22.93 14.54 -22.77
C ALA A 14 -21.43 14.53 -22.40
N VAL A 15 -20.68 15.57 -22.76
CA VAL A 15 -19.26 15.72 -22.38
C VAL A 15 -19.11 15.90 -20.86
N LEU A 16 -19.98 16.67 -20.21
CA LEU A 16 -19.98 16.82 -18.75
C LEU A 16 -20.33 15.52 -18.02
N LEU A 17 -21.32 14.74 -18.51
CA LEU A 17 -21.62 13.41 -17.98
C LEU A 17 -20.46 12.41 -18.19
N ALA A 18 -19.81 12.46 -19.35
CA ALA A 18 -18.65 11.63 -19.65
C ALA A 18 -17.45 11.98 -18.75
N MET A 19 -17.22 13.27 -18.46
CA MET A 19 -16.17 13.73 -17.55
C MET A 19 -16.48 13.39 -16.08
N ALA A 20 -17.75 13.40 -15.67
CA ALA A 20 -18.18 13.02 -14.32
C ALA A 20 -18.04 11.51 -14.04
N SER A 21 -17.97 10.67 -15.08
CA SER A 21 -17.90 9.22 -14.96
C SER A 21 -16.47 8.64 -14.92
N ILE A 22 -15.43 9.48 -15.04
CA ILE A 22 -14.02 9.03 -15.10
C ILE A 22 -13.33 9.01 -13.73
N VAL A 23 -14.04 9.28 -12.63
CA VAL A 23 -13.43 9.20 -11.29
C VAL A 23 -13.39 7.74 -10.83
N ALA A 24 -12.38 7.01 -11.30
CA ALA A 24 -12.10 5.66 -10.82
C ALA A 24 -11.42 5.76 -9.45
N PHE A 25 -12.18 5.54 -8.37
CA PHE A 25 -11.60 5.35 -7.04
C PHE A 25 -10.99 3.95 -6.95
N ALA A 26 -9.66 3.85 -7.05
CA ALA A 26 -8.92 2.61 -6.92
C ALA A 26 -8.47 2.37 -5.47
N THR A 27 -9.43 2.19 -4.57
CA THR A 27 -9.20 1.70 -3.21
C THR A 27 -9.79 0.30 -3.07
N ASP A 28 -9.40 -0.44 -2.02
CA ASP A 28 -10.05 -1.71 -1.75
C ASP A 28 -11.55 -1.48 -1.46
N PRO A 29 -12.45 -2.30 -2.03
CA PRO A 29 -13.87 -2.23 -1.70
C PRO A 29 -14.08 -2.56 -0.23
N THR A 30 -15.00 -1.86 0.41
CA THR A 30 -15.42 -2.16 1.78
C THR A 30 -15.98 -3.57 1.88
N GLN A 31 -15.72 -4.26 2.99
CA GLN A 31 -16.28 -5.59 3.25
C GLN A 31 -17.81 -5.57 3.27
N LEU A 32 -18.43 -6.62 2.71
CA LEU A 32 -19.89 -6.80 2.68
C LEU A 32 -20.39 -7.74 3.79
N GLN A 33 -19.46 -8.33 4.54
CA GLN A 33 -19.70 -9.26 5.65
C GLN A 33 -18.56 -9.12 6.66
N ASP A 34 -18.69 -9.75 7.83
CA ASP A 34 -17.70 -9.67 8.91
C ASP A 34 -16.30 -10.10 8.48
N PHE A 35 -16.20 -11.20 7.73
CA PHE A 35 -14.94 -11.70 7.18
C PHE A 35 -15.16 -12.50 5.89
N CYS A 36 -14.11 -12.56 5.07
CA CYS A 36 -14.02 -13.46 3.92
C CYS A 36 -12.60 -13.98 3.83
N VAL A 37 -12.32 -15.11 4.49
CA VAL A 37 -10.98 -15.73 4.49
C VAL A 37 -10.65 -16.22 3.08
N GLY A 38 -9.55 -15.72 2.52
CA GLY A 38 -9.12 -16.04 1.16
C GLY A 38 -8.79 -17.52 0.95
N VAL A 39 -9.11 -18.08 -0.21
CA VAL A 39 -8.59 -19.37 -0.66
C VAL A 39 -7.62 -19.19 -1.82
N ASN A 40 -6.46 -19.85 -1.73
CA ASN A 40 -5.39 -19.74 -2.72
C ASN A 40 -5.61 -20.65 -3.95
N ASN A 41 -6.46 -21.68 -3.82
CA ASN A 41 -6.78 -22.64 -4.87
C ASN A 41 -8.30 -22.67 -5.12
N PRO A 42 -8.85 -21.69 -5.86
CA PRO A 42 -10.24 -21.81 -6.31
C PRO A 42 -10.37 -23.01 -7.25
N VAL A 43 -11.50 -23.73 -7.12
CA VAL A 43 -11.92 -24.70 -8.14
C VAL A 43 -12.01 -23.94 -9.46
N GLU A 44 -11.39 -24.49 -10.51
CA GLU A 44 -11.00 -23.86 -11.79
C GLU A 44 -11.87 -22.70 -12.33
N GLY A 45 -11.20 -21.64 -12.82
CA GLY A 45 -11.66 -20.89 -14.01
C GLY A 45 -12.20 -19.47 -13.84
N VAL A 46 -12.37 -18.93 -12.63
CA VAL A 46 -12.95 -17.57 -12.46
C VAL A 46 -11.94 -16.61 -11.82
N PHE A 47 -11.75 -15.44 -12.45
CA PHE A 47 -10.91 -14.35 -11.93
C PHE A 47 -11.79 -13.28 -11.27
N VAL A 48 -11.51 -12.95 -10.00
CA VAL A 48 -12.23 -11.93 -9.23
C VAL A 48 -11.28 -10.86 -8.69
N ASN A 49 -11.80 -9.69 -8.32
CA ASN A 49 -11.01 -8.64 -7.69
C ASN A 49 -10.68 -8.99 -6.21
N GLY A 50 -9.66 -9.82 -5.99
CA GLY A 50 -9.24 -10.28 -4.68
C GLY A 50 -9.07 -11.80 -4.64
N LEU A 51 -9.46 -12.42 -3.53
CA LEU A 51 -9.46 -13.87 -3.35
C LEU A 51 -10.90 -14.35 -3.10
N PHE A 52 -11.19 -15.59 -3.53
CA PHE A 52 -12.43 -16.28 -3.15
C PHE A 52 -12.47 -16.53 -1.65
N CYS A 53 -13.68 -16.58 -1.08
CA CYS A 53 -13.87 -16.87 0.34
C CYS A 53 -13.98 -18.38 0.58
N THR A 54 -13.40 -18.87 1.67
CA THR A 54 -13.72 -20.19 2.21
C THR A 54 -15.11 -20.19 2.84
N ASN A 55 -15.69 -21.37 3.08
CA ASN A 55 -16.96 -21.49 3.80
C ASN A 55 -16.78 -20.96 5.25
N PRO A 56 -17.58 -19.98 5.71
CA PRO A 56 -17.48 -19.43 7.05
C PRO A 56 -17.55 -20.49 8.17
N ALA A 57 -18.28 -21.58 7.97
CA ALA A 57 -18.38 -22.68 8.93
C ALA A 57 -17.06 -23.46 9.13
N GLN A 58 -16.10 -23.32 8.21
CA GLN A 58 -14.79 -23.96 8.28
C GLN A 58 -13.70 -23.02 8.80
N VAL A 59 -14.04 -21.76 9.08
CA VAL A 59 -13.09 -20.75 9.54
C VAL A 59 -12.77 -20.95 11.03
N THR A 60 -11.47 -20.99 11.31
CA THR A 60 -10.90 -21.04 12.66
C THR A 60 -10.00 -19.83 12.91
N ALA A 61 -9.63 -19.61 14.18
CA ALA A 61 -8.71 -18.53 14.59
C ALA A 61 -7.36 -18.56 13.86
N ASP A 62 -6.88 -19.74 13.46
CA ASP A 62 -5.61 -19.89 12.75
C ASP A 62 -5.59 -19.18 11.39
N HIS A 63 -6.76 -18.98 10.75
CA HIS A 63 -6.85 -18.22 9.49
C HIS A 63 -6.58 -16.72 9.66
N PHE A 64 -6.64 -16.21 10.90
CA PHE A 64 -6.38 -14.82 11.27
C PHE A 64 -5.04 -14.64 11.99
N LEU A 65 -4.25 -15.71 12.12
CA LEU A 65 -2.97 -15.69 12.80
C LEU A 65 -1.80 -15.82 11.83
N PHE A 66 -0.89 -14.85 11.84
CA PHE A 66 0.42 -14.98 11.21
C PHE A 66 1.52 -15.04 12.27
N LYS A 67 2.40 -16.04 12.19
CA LYS A 67 3.61 -16.16 13.01
C LYS A 67 4.84 -15.94 12.13
N GLY A 68 5.81 -15.17 12.61
CA GLY A 68 7.10 -14.99 11.92
C GLY A 68 7.57 -13.55 11.77
N LEU A 69 6.73 -12.54 12.05
CA LEU A 69 7.20 -11.13 12.05
C LEU A 69 8.19 -10.84 13.18
N ASN A 70 8.34 -11.72 14.16
CA ASN A 70 9.38 -11.65 15.17
C ASN A 70 10.78 -12.00 14.62
N ILE A 71 10.86 -12.68 13.47
CA ILE A 71 12.12 -13.11 12.86
C ILE A 71 12.62 -11.99 11.94
N ALA A 72 13.88 -11.60 12.11
CA ALA A 72 14.52 -10.59 11.27
C ALA A 72 14.72 -11.12 9.84
N GLY A 73 14.45 -10.26 8.86
CA GLY A 73 14.77 -10.50 7.46
C GLY A 73 16.27 -10.48 7.15
N ASN A 74 16.68 -11.12 6.06
CA ASN A 74 18.08 -11.13 5.64
C ASN A 74 18.47 -9.82 4.94
N THR A 75 19.27 -9.00 5.62
CA THR A 75 19.78 -7.72 5.11
C THR A 75 21.14 -7.82 4.40
N ASN A 76 21.71 -9.03 4.25
CA ASN A 76 22.93 -9.26 3.46
C ASN A 76 22.64 -9.23 1.95
N ASN A 77 22.22 -8.07 1.46
CA ASN A 77 21.89 -7.79 0.07
C ASN A 77 22.36 -6.38 -0.31
N LYS A 78 22.29 -6.02 -1.59
CA LYS A 78 22.80 -4.73 -2.10
C LYS A 78 22.15 -3.50 -1.46
N GLN A 79 20.92 -3.64 -1.00
CA GLN A 79 20.15 -2.57 -0.40
C GLN A 79 20.42 -2.46 1.10
N GLY A 80 20.97 -3.49 1.75
CA GLY A 80 21.11 -3.53 3.20
C GLY A 80 19.76 -3.53 3.93
N SER A 81 18.68 -3.90 3.26
CA SER A 81 17.33 -3.86 3.83
C SER A 81 16.51 -5.07 3.36
N ASN A 82 15.54 -5.50 4.15
CA ASN A 82 14.60 -6.56 3.77
C ASN A 82 13.19 -6.23 4.24
N VAL A 83 12.21 -6.44 3.36
CA VAL A 83 10.81 -6.27 3.69
C VAL A 83 10.08 -7.61 3.81
N THR A 84 9.66 -7.93 5.02
CA THR A 84 8.78 -9.06 5.32
C THR A 84 7.32 -8.60 5.31
N LEU A 85 6.70 -8.63 4.12
CA LEU A 85 5.27 -8.37 3.95
C LEU A 85 4.40 -9.51 4.50
N VAL A 86 3.27 -9.16 5.12
CA VAL A 86 2.11 -10.03 5.39
C VAL A 86 0.85 -9.37 4.79
N ASN A 87 0.39 -9.91 3.66
CA ASN A 87 -0.81 -9.49 2.94
C ASN A 87 -1.82 -10.64 2.87
N ALA A 88 -2.95 -10.46 2.19
CA ALA A 88 -3.99 -11.48 2.07
C ALA A 88 -3.52 -12.83 1.48
N ALA A 89 -2.40 -12.86 0.74
CA ALA A 89 -1.83 -14.11 0.24
C ALA A 89 -1.09 -14.91 1.33
N LYS A 90 -0.52 -14.23 2.33
CA LYS A 90 0.22 -14.85 3.46
C LYS A 90 -0.63 -15.00 4.73
N LEU A 91 -1.60 -14.12 4.91
CA LEU A 91 -2.58 -14.16 5.99
C LEU A 91 -3.98 -14.05 5.37
N PRO A 92 -4.62 -15.18 5.03
CA PRO A 92 -5.87 -15.18 4.28
C PRO A 92 -7.03 -14.45 4.95
N GLY A 93 -7.03 -14.34 6.28
CA GLY A 93 -7.99 -13.53 7.03
C GLY A 93 -7.97 -12.03 6.71
N LEU A 94 -6.91 -11.50 6.07
CA LEU A 94 -6.86 -10.11 5.62
C LEU A 94 -7.69 -9.83 4.35
N ASN A 95 -8.16 -10.87 3.67
CA ASN A 95 -8.93 -10.68 2.45
C ASN A 95 -10.22 -9.89 2.77
N THR A 96 -10.52 -8.90 1.92
CA THR A 96 -11.61 -7.91 2.05
C THR A 96 -11.49 -6.86 3.17
N LEU A 97 -10.53 -7.00 4.09
CA LEU A 97 -10.39 -6.07 5.24
C LEU A 97 -9.63 -4.78 4.93
N GLY A 98 -9.09 -4.62 3.72
CA GLY A 98 -8.45 -3.38 3.27
C GLY A 98 -7.14 -3.02 3.98
N ILE A 99 -6.48 -3.98 4.65
CA ILE A 99 -5.23 -3.74 5.37
C ILE A 99 -4.17 -4.82 5.13
N SER A 100 -2.91 -4.44 5.27
CA SER A 100 -1.77 -5.35 5.36
C SER A 100 -0.68 -4.77 6.26
N ILE A 101 0.30 -5.60 6.63
CA ILE A 101 1.38 -5.21 7.52
C ILE A 101 2.72 -5.67 6.95
N ALA A 102 3.80 -4.94 7.24
CA ALA A 102 5.15 -5.32 6.89
C ALA A 102 6.11 -5.03 8.04
N ARG A 103 7.05 -5.95 8.27
CA ARG A 103 8.28 -5.64 8.99
C ARG A 103 9.38 -5.28 8.00
N ILE A 104 10.14 -4.24 8.30
CA ILE A 104 11.31 -3.86 7.53
C ILE A 104 12.52 -3.89 8.45
N ASP A 105 13.53 -4.67 8.06
CA ASP A 105 14.81 -4.76 8.75
C ASP A 105 15.87 -4.04 7.91
N PHE A 106 16.73 -3.26 8.58
CA PHE A 106 17.82 -2.52 7.96
C PHE A 106 19.14 -2.87 8.64
N ALA A 107 20.15 -3.24 7.85
CA ALA A 107 21.54 -3.21 8.29
C ALA A 107 21.97 -1.74 8.54
N PRO A 108 23.12 -1.50 9.22
CA PRO A 108 23.71 -0.16 9.26
C PRO A 108 23.81 0.42 7.85
N TYR A 109 23.35 1.65 7.66
CA TYR A 109 23.32 2.33 6.36
C TYR A 109 22.42 1.69 5.28
N GLY A 110 21.56 0.74 5.67
CA GLY A 110 20.62 0.08 4.78
C GLY A 110 19.53 1.01 4.25
N LEU A 111 19.17 0.85 2.98
CA LEU A 111 18.19 1.66 2.26
C LEU A 111 17.05 0.77 1.77
N ASN A 112 15.82 1.11 2.13
CA ASN A 112 14.64 0.73 1.34
C ASN A 112 14.46 1.82 0.26
N PRO A 113 14.77 1.53 -1.01
CA PRO A 113 14.94 2.55 -2.06
C PRO A 113 13.64 3.29 -2.37
N PRO A 114 13.71 4.41 -3.11
CA PRO A 114 12.52 5.11 -3.58
C PRO A 114 11.53 4.16 -4.29
N HIS A 115 10.31 4.06 -3.76
CA HIS A 115 9.24 3.20 -4.29
C HIS A 115 7.87 3.85 -4.06
N THR A 116 6.81 3.25 -4.61
CA THR A 116 5.43 3.72 -4.43
C THR A 116 4.47 2.57 -4.15
N HIS A 117 3.37 2.92 -3.47
CA HIS A 117 2.19 2.10 -3.26
C HIS A 117 0.98 2.73 -4.00
N PRO A 118 0.75 2.43 -5.29
CA PRO A 118 -0.36 2.97 -6.09
C PRO A 118 -1.75 2.90 -5.45
N ARG A 119 -1.99 1.93 -4.55
CA ARG A 119 -3.31 1.65 -3.97
C ARG A 119 -3.35 1.67 -2.44
N ALA A 120 -2.30 2.13 -1.76
CA ALA A 120 -2.27 2.12 -0.31
C ALA A 120 -1.53 3.34 0.25
N THR A 121 -2.11 3.96 1.27
CA THR A 121 -1.36 4.78 2.22
C THR A 121 -0.58 3.85 3.16
N GLU A 122 0.64 4.24 3.53
CA GLU A 122 1.46 3.53 4.51
C GLU A 122 1.62 4.39 5.78
N ILE A 123 1.54 3.75 6.95
CA ILE A 123 1.95 4.31 8.23
C ILE A 123 3.06 3.43 8.81
N LEU A 124 4.20 4.05 9.13
CA LEU A 124 5.40 3.36 9.62
C LEU A 124 5.69 3.80 11.05
N THR A 125 5.99 2.83 11.92
CA THR A 125 6.51 3.05 13.28
C THR A 125 7.91 2.45 13.39
N VAL A 126 8.86 3.20 13.93
CA VAL A 126 10.21 2.68 14.24
C VAL A 126 10.15 1.89 15.54
N ILE A 127 10.59 0.64 15.51
CA ILE A 127 10.64 -0.23 16.70
C ILE A 127 12.03 -0.23 17.32
N GLU A 128 13.08 -0.08 16.51
CA GLU A 128 14.47 -0.06 16.96
C GLU A 128 15.32 0.78 16.00
N GLY A 129 16.32 1.48 16.54
CA GLY A 129 17.28 2.27 15.76
C GLY A 129 16.75 3.62 15.30
N THR A 130 17.36 4.14 14.23
CA THR A 130 17.09 5.50 13.71
C THR A 130 16.98 5.46 12.18
N LEU A 131 15.89 6.00 11.65
CA LEU A 131 15.63 6.03 10.20
C LEU A 131 15.46 7.47 9.70
N TYR A 132 16.15 7.82 8.62
CA TYR A 132 15.81 8.97 7.80
C TYR A 132 14.78 8.54 6.75
N VAL A 133 13.58 9.11 6.81
CA VAL A 133 12.49 8.76 5.90
C VAL A 133 11.98 9.99 5.17
N GLY A 134 11.33 9.78 4.03
CA GLY A 134 10.61 10.87 3.38
C GLY A 134 9.80 10.45 2.16
N PHE A 135 8.90 11.34 1.73
CA PHE A 135 8.15 11.23 0.47
C PHE A 135 8.25 12.50 -0.35
N VAL A 136 8.00 12.37 -1.65
CA VAL A 136 8.04 13.48 -2.61
C VAL A 136 6.63 13.72 -3.14
N THR A 137 6.16 14.96 -3.11
CA THR A 137 4.86 15.33 -3.69
C THR A 137 4.88 15.23 -5.21
N SER A 138 3.73 14.93 -5.80
CA SER A 138 3.49 15.04 -7.24
C SER A 138 2.62 16.26 -7.52
N ASN A 139 2.94 16.98 -8.60
CA ASN A 139 2.06 18.00 -9.18
C ASN A 139 1.65 19.13 -8.22
N SER A 140 2.62 19.79 -7.56
CA SER A 140 2.32 20.96 -6.75
C SER A 140 1.83 22.14 -7.61
N ALA A 141 1.05 23.05 -7.02
CA ALA A 141 0.52 24.24 -7.70
C ALA A 141 1.60 25.12 -8.37
N ASN A 142 2.85 25.01 -7.92
CA ASN A 142 3.98 25.79 -8.42
C ASN A 142 4.87 24.99 -9.39
N GLY A 143 4.44 23.79 -9.81
CA GLY A 143 5.16 22.92 -10.74
C GLY A 143 6.41 22.22 -10.16
N THR A 144 6.66 22.33 -8.85
CA THR A 144 7.84 21.74 -8.19
C THR A 144 7.45 20.57 -7.29
N ASN A 145 8.15 19.45 -7.40
CA ASN A 145 8.00 18.34 -6.47
C ASN A 145 8.74 18.66 -5.17
N GLN A 146 8.08 18.55 -4.03
CA GLN A 146 8.63 18.88 -2.71
C GLN A 146 8.92 17.61 -1.91
N LEU A 147 10.11 17.54 -1.31
CA LEU A 147 10.49 16.50 -0.37
C LEU A 147 10.02 16.86 1.05
N PHE A 148 9.27 15.93 1.66
CA PHE A 148 8.95 15.94 3.09
C PHE A 148 9.72 14.81 3.74
N ALA A 149 10.69 15.13 4.60
CA ALA A 149 11.57 14.15 5.21
C ALA A 149 11.88 14.46 6.68
N LYS A 150 12.13 13.42 7.47
CA LYS A 150 12.47 13.53 8.88
C LYS A 150 13.32 12.35 9.34
N VAL A 151 14.16 12.60 10.34
CA VAL A 151 14.81 11.53 11.11
C VAL A 151 13.85 11.08 12.20
N LEU A 152 13.58 9.79 12.24
CA LEU A 152 12.73 9.10 13.20
C LEU A 152 13.60 8.26 14.13
N ASN A 153 13.24 8.24 15.41
CA ASN A 153 13.81 7.37 16.44
C ASN A 153 12.78 6.33 16.88
N GLN A 154 13.20 5.38 17.71
CA GLN A 154 12.32 4.37 18.29
C GLN A 154 11.05 4.99 18.91
N GLY A 155 9.89 4.48 18.49
CA GLY A 155 8.56 4.95 18.90
C GLY A 155 7.96 6.03 17.99
N ASP A 156 8.78 6.69 17.15
CA ASP A 156 8.28 7.69 16.22
C ASP A 156 7.48 7.06 15.08
N VAL A 157 6.49 7.81 14.59
CA VAL A 157 5.55 7.41 13.54
C VAL A 157 5.61 8.38 12.37
N PHE A 158 5.52 7.87 11.14
CA PHE A 158 5.46 8.69 9.93
C PHE A 158 4.50 8.09 8.90
N VAL A 159 3.83 8.96 8.13
CA VAL A 159 2.83 8.57 7.13
C VAL A 159 3.34 8.87 5.72
N PHE A 160 3.14 7.91 4.82
CA PHE A 160 3.41 8.04 3.39
C PHE A 160 2.09 8.03 2.62
N PRO A 161 1.67 9.15 2.02
CA PRO A 161 0.41 9.22 1.28
C PRO A 161 0.39 8.26 0.08
N GLN A 162 -0.80 7.71 -0.20
CA GLN A 162 -1.02 6.79 -1.32
C GLN A 162 -0.42 7.30 -2.63
N GLY A 163 0.29 6.42 -3.33
CA GLY A 163 0.84 6.68 -4.66
C GLY A 163 2.08 7.58 -4.71
N LEU A 164 2.48 8.22 -3.60
CA LEU A 164 3.67 9.07 -3.59
C LEU A 164 4.96 8.25 -3.45
N ILE A 165 6.00 8.72 -4.15
CA ILE A 165 7.33 8.13 -4.06
C ILE A 165 7.90 8.41 -2.68
N HIS A 166 8.37 7.38 -2.00
CA HIS A 166 8.96 7.50 -0.66
C HIS A 166 10.08 6.48 -0.44
N PHE A 167 10.87 6.69 0.62
CA PHE A 167 12.04 5.87 0.96
C PHE A 167 12.25 5.82 2.48
N GLN A 168 13.08 4.88 2.92
CA GLN A 168 13.61 4.82 4.28
C GLN A 168 15.09 4.46 4.24
N LEU A 169 15.93 5.21 4.95
CA LEU A 169 17.36 5.00 5.07
C LEU A 169 17.72 4.87 6.54
N ASN A 170 18.36 3.78 6.93
CA ASN A 170 19.01 3.70 8.23
C ASN A 170 20.25 4.59 8.19
N ILE A 171 20.31 5.61 9.04
CA ILE A 171 21.47 6.52 9.15
C ILE A 171 22.34 6.20 10.37
N GLY A 172 21.97 5.18 11.15
CA GLY A 172 22.70 4.73 12.32
C GLY A 172 23.80 3.72 11.99
N GLU A 173 24.72 3.56 12.94
CA GLU A 173 25.79 2.56 12.92
C GLU A 173 25.31 1.16 13.34
N THR A 174 24.09 1.05 13.87
CA THR A 174 23.46 -0.20 14.28
C THR A 174 22.32 -0.59 13.34
N ALA A 175 21.83 -1.82 13.45
CA ALA A 175 20.61 -2.22 12.76
C ALA A 175 19.41 -1.39 13.21
N ALA A 176 18.40 -1.30 12.34
CA ALA A 176 17.12 -0.66 12.63
C ALA A 176 15.96 -1.54 12.18
N VAL A 177 14.83 -1.42 12.86
CA VAL A 177 13.60 -2.18 12.56
C VAL A 177 12.41 -1.24 12.56
N SER A 178 11.55 -1.37 11.56
CA SER A 178 10.25 -0.69 11.52
C SER A 178 9.11 -1.65 11.20
N ILE A 179 7.91 -1.25 11.62
CA ILE A 179 6.65 -1.91 11.27
C ILE A 179 5.79 -0.92 10.49
N SER A 180 5.32 -1.34 9.33
CA SER A 180 4.46 -0.55 8.46
C SER A 180 3.08 -1.20 8.32
N GLY A 181 2.03 -0.43 8.57
CA GLY A 181 0.66 -0.76 8.20
C GLY A 181 0.29 -0.12 6.87
N LEU A 182 -0.37 -0.86 5.98
CA LEU A 182 -0.81 -0.36 4.68
C LEU A 182 -2.32 -0.45 4.57
N ALA A 183 -2.96 0.60 4.08
CA ALA A 183 -4.40 0.66 3.81
C ALA A 183 -4.77 -0.05 2.49
N ALA A 184 -4.29 -1.28 2.32
CA ALA A 184 -4.75 -2.21 1.29
C ALA A 184 -4.43 -3.67 1.67
N LYS A 185 -5.29 -4.60 1.25
CA LYS A 185 -5.13 -6.06 1.35
C LYS A 185 -4.00 -6.60 0.48
N THR A 186 -3.56 -5.83 -0.52
CA THR A 186 -2.45 -6.13 -1.42
C THR A 186 -1.38 -5.04 -1.37
N ARG A 187 -0.10 -5.41 -1.54
CA ARG A 187 1.02 -4.48 -1.36
C ARG A 187 1.19 -3.47 -2.48
N GLY A 188 0.62 -3.75 -3.67
CA GLY A 188 0.82 -3.02 -4.92
C GLY A 188 2.09 -2.17 -4.93
N VAL A 189 3.28 -2.78 -5.02
CA VAL A 189 4.55 -2.03 -5.06
C VAL A 189 4.98 -1.88 -6.49
N GLU A 190 5.31 -0.67 -6.90
CA GLU A 190 5.99 -0.40 -8.17
C GLU A 190 7.38 0.18 -7.89
N HIS A 191 8.41 -0.49 -8.41
CA HIS A 191 9.75 0.08 -8.52
C HIS A 191 9.87 0.65 -9.93
N ARG A 192 9.93 1.98 -10.07
CA ARG A 192 10.35 2.56 -11.36
C ARG A 192 11.83 2.29 -11.52
N ARG A 193 12.16 1.45 -12.52
CA ARG A 193 13.54 1.28 -13.01
C ARG A 193 13.97 2.51 -13.79
#